data_AF-A0A1B7VBT6-F1
#
_entry.id   AF-A0A1B7VBT6-F1
#
_cell.length_a   1.000
_cell.length_b   1.000
_cell.length_c   1.000
_cell.angle_alpha   90.00
_cell.angle_beta   90.00
_cell.angle_gamma   90.00
#
_symmetry.space_group_name_H-M   'P 1'
#
loop_
_entity.id
_entity.type
_entity.pdbx_description
1 polymer ?
#
loop_
_entity_poly.entity_id
_entity_poly.type
_entity_poly.pdbx_seq_one_letter_code
_entity_poly.pdbx_strand_id
1 'polypeptide(L)'
;YYNRGVVRSELGDKPGAIDDFNLAIKINPNDANAYNNRGLVRYKLGDKPGAIDDYNLAIKINPNLAQAYGNRGLVYYQLGDKQKAIENLQRAAQLFLAQGDTASYEQIMNLLKRL
;
A
#
# COMPACT_ATOMS: atom_id res chain seq x y z
N TYR A 1 -17.86 -6.84 1.46
CA TYR A 1 -17.16 -6.18 0.33
C TYR A 1 -15.65 -6.29 0.46
N TYR A 2 -15.02 -5.78 1.52
CA TYR A 2 -13.56 -5.85 1.70
C TYR A 2 -12.96 -7.27 1.49
N ASN A 3 -13.42 -8.28 2.25
CA ASN A 3 -12.88 -9.65 2.13
C ASN A 3 -13.04 -10.23 0.71
N ARG A 4 -14.16 -9.96 0.05
CA ARG A 4 -14.38 -10.41 -1.34
C ARG A 4 -13.44 -9.68 -2.32
N GLY A 5 -13.20 -8.39 -2.10
CA GLY A 5 -12.24 -7.61 -2.88
C GLY A 5 -10.82 -8.15 -2.75
N VAL A 6 -10.42 -8.59 -1.55
CA VAL A 6 -9.12 -9.27 -1.33
C VAL A 6 -9.05 -10.56 -2.15
N VAL A 7 -10.04 -11.44 -2.02
CA VAL A 7 -10.08 -12.71 -2.76
C VAL A 7 -10.08 -12.49 -4.28
N ARG A 8 -10.85 -11.52 -4.78
CA ARG A 8 -10.85 -11.18 -6.22
C ARG A 8 -9.49 -10.68 -6.70
N SER A 9 -8.82 -9.84 -5.91
CA SER A 9 -7.47 -9.38 -6.21
C SER A 9 -6.47 -10.54 -6.27
N GLU A 10 -6.58 -11.52 -5.37
CA GLU A 10 -5.74 -12.74 -5.36
C GLU A 10 -6.03 -13.64 -6.56
N LEU A 11 -7.30 -13.76 -6.96
CA LEU A 11 -7.72 -14.52 -8.14
C LEU A 11 -7.47 -13.79 -9.49
N GLY A 12 -6.95 -12.56 -9.44
CA GLY A 12 -6.61 -11.78 -10.63
C GLY A 12 -7.75 -10.95 -11.22
N ASP A 13 -8.97 -11.01 -10.66
CA ASP A 13 -10.09 -10.12 -10.99
C ASP A 13 -9.87 -8.72 -10.37
N LYS A 14 -8.92 -7.98 -10.95
CA LYS A 14 -8.54 -6.65 -10.50
C LYS A 14 -9.70 -5.64 -10.62
N PRO A 15 -10.49 -5.58 -11.72
CA PRO A 15 -11.65 -4.68 -11.80
C PRO A 15 -12.70 -4.98 -10.72
N GLY A 16 -13.08 -6.25 -10.54
CA GLY A 16 -14.04 -6.64 -9.51
C GLY A 16 -13.54 -6.39 -8.08
N ALA A 17 -12.22 -6.47 -7.85
CA ALA A 17 -11.61 -6.07 -6.59
C ALA A 17 -11.72 -4.56 -6.33
N ILE A 18 -11.50 -3.71 -7.34
CA ILE A 18 -11.70 -2.25 -7.22
C ILE A 18 -13.13 -1.93 -6.85
N ASP A 19 -14.11 -2.56 -7.50
CA ASP A 19 -15.53 -2.34 -7.20
C ASP A 19 -15.87 -2.72 -5.75
N ASP A 20 -15.33 -3.84 -5.27
CA ASP A 20 -15.53 -4.27 -3.89
C ASP A 20 -14.85 -3.35 -2.87
N PHE A 21 -13.65 -2.85 -3.16
CA PHE A 21 -13.01 -1.88 -2.27
C PHE A 21 -13.73 -0.52 -2.29
N ASN A 22 -14.27 -0.09 -3.44
CA ASN A 22 -15.10 1.12 -3.52
C ASN A 22 -16.34 1.01 -2.63
N LEU A 23 -17.03 -0.14 -2.65
CA LEU A 23 -18.19 -0.37 -1.80
C LEU A 23 -17.80 -0.47 -0.32
N ALA A 24 -16.66 -1.11 0.01
CA ALA A 24 -16.16 -1.14 1.38
C ALA A 24 -15.86 0.27 1.91
N ILE A 25 -15.21 1.11 1.11
CA ILE A 25 -14.89 2.50 1.44
C ILE A 25 -16.16 3.35 1.58
N LYS A 26 -17.18 3.13 0.73
CA LYS A 26 -18.46 3.83 0.84
C LYS A 26 -19.16 3.52 2.17
N ILE A 27 -19.06 2.28 2.64
CA ILE A 27 -19.66 1.83 3.91
C ILE A 27 -18.84 2.32 5.11
N ASN A 28 -17.51 2.22 5.02
CA ASN A 28 -16.60 2.73 6.05
C ASN A 28 -15.51 3.61 5.40
N PRO A 29 -15.72 4.94 5.36
CA PRO A 29 -14.77 5.87 4.78
C PRO A 29 -13.43 5.96 5.54
N ASN A 30 -13.36 5.39 6.76
CA ASN A 30 -12.18 5.35 7.60
C ASN A 30 -11.50 3.96 7.61
N ASP A 31 -11.78 3.10 6.63
CA ASP A 31 -11.10 1.81 6.48
C ASP A 31 -9.75 1.98 5.75
N ALA A 32 -8.67 2.20 6.51
CA ALA A 32 -7.33 2.36 5.97
C ALA A 32 -6.86 1.14 5.14
N ASN A 33 -7.28 -0.08 5.50
CA ASN A 33 -6.90 -1.29 4.79
C ASN A 33 -7.58 -1.38 3.42
N ALA A 34 -8.84 -0.95 3.33
CA ALA A 34 -9.55 -0.90 2.06
C ALA A 34 -8.87 0.06 1.07
N TYR A 35 -8.43 1.24 1.53
CA TYR A 35 -7.64 2.15 0.69
C TYR A 35 -6.30 1.53 0.29
N ASN A 36 -5.53 0.98 1.24
CA ASN A 36 -4.24 0.35 0.92
C ASN A 36 -4.38 -0.77 -0.13
N ASN A 37 -5.38 -1.64 0.01
CA ASN A 37 -5.58 -2.74 -0.93
C ASN A 37 -6.11 -2.26 -2.29
N ARG A 38 -6.99 -1.24 -2.32
CA ARG A 38 -7.40 -0.61 -3.58
C ARG A 38 -6.20 0.02 -4.29
N GLY A 39 -5.34 0.71 -3.55
CA GLY A 39 -4.09 1.28 -4.06
C GLY A 39 -3.17 0.21 -4.65
N LEU A 40 -3.03 -0.93 -3.98
CA LEU A 40 -2.25 -2.07 -4.49
C LEU A 40 -2.82 -2.62 -5.80
N VAL A 41 -4.14 -2.72 -5.93
CA VAL A 41 -4.78 -3.16 -7.17
C VAL A 41 -4.58 -2.14 -8.29
N ARG A 42 -4.76 -0.84 -8.01
CA ARG A 42 -4.49 0.25 -8.98
C ARG A 42 -3.05 0.24 -9.47
N TYR A 43 -2.09 0.09 -8.56
CA TYR A 43 -0.69 -0.08 -8.89
C TYR A 43 -0.44 -1.27 -9.82
N LYS A 44 -1.04 -2.44 -9.52
CA LYS A 44 -0.98 -3.64 -10.38
C LYS A 44 -1.69 -3.48 -11.74
N LEU A 45 -2.49 -2.44 -11.92
CA LEU A 45 -3.12 -2.05 -13.18
C LEU A 45 -2.35 -0.92 -13.90
N GLY A 46 -1.27 -0.42 -13.32
CA GLY A 46 -0.46 0.68 -13.88
C GLY A 46 -0.94 2.08 -13.49
N ASP A 47 -2.05 2.21 -12.75
CA ASP A 47 -2.54 3.48 -12.21
C ASP A 47 -1.73 3.89 -10.97
N LYS A 48 -0.49 4.35 -11.22
CA LYS A 48 0.42 4.82 -10.16
C LYS A 48 -0.10 6.07 -9.43
N PRO A 49 -0.67 7.09 -10.11
CA PRO A 49 -1.24 8.25 -9.41
C PRO A 49 -2.38 7.87 -8.47
N GLY A 50 -3.36 7.08 -8.95
CA GLY A 50 -4.49 6.64 -8.13
C GLY A 50 -4.08 5.70 -6.99
N ALA A 51 -3.00 4.95 -7.15
CA ALA A 51 -2.39 4.18 -6.06
C ALA A 51 -1.79 5.08 -4.98
N ILE A 52 -1.04 6.12 -5.36
CA ILE A 52 -0.47 7.09 -4.42
C ILE A 52 -1.56 7.79 -3.62
N ASP A 53 -2.65 8.21 -4.26
CA ASP A 53 -3.78 8.86 -3.59
C ASP A 53 -4.42 7.94 -2.54
N ASP A 54 -4.60 6.66 -2.87
CA ASP A 54 -5.13 5.66 -1.94
C ASP A 54 -4.18 5.41 -0.77
N TYR A 55 -2.88 5.29 -1.01
CA TYR A 55 -1.90 5.14 0.08
C TYR A 55 -1.84 6.40 0.96
N ASN A 56 -1.96 7.59 0.38
CA ASN A 56 -2.03 8.84 1.15
C ASN A 56 -3.22 8.85 2.11
N LEU A 57 -4.40 8.44 1.64
CA LEU A 57 -5.59 8.33 2.47
C LEU A 57 -5.44 7.26 3.55
N ALA A 58 -4.92 6.08 3.20
CA ALA A 58 -4.65 5.01 4.15
C ALA A 58 -3.72 5.47 5.29
N ILE A 59 -2.65 6.20 4.95
CA ILE A 59 -1.68 6.75 5.91
C ILE A 59 -2.31 7.87 6.76
N LYS A 60 -3.14 8.72 6.16
CA LYS A 60 -3.86 9.77 6.91
C LYS A 60 -4.80 9.18 7.96
N ILE A 61 -5.49 8.09 7.61
CA ILE A 61 -6.43 7.40 8.51
C ILE A 61 -5.68 6.59 9.57
N ASN A 62 -4.64 5.85 9.17
CA ASN A 62 -3.80 5.07 10.07
C ASN A 62 -2.31 5.37 9.81
N PRO A 63 -1.71 6.30 10.57
CA PRO A 63 -0.30 6.67 10.42
C PRO A 63 0.70 5.55 10.75
N ASN A 64 0.23 4.45 11.34
CA ASN A 64 1.04 3.28 11.70
C ASN A 64 0.87 2.12 10.70
N LEU A 65 0.15 2.29 9.59
CA LEU A 65 -0.01 1.25 8.58
C LEU A 65 1.26 1.09 7.73
N ALA A 66 2.18 0.24 8.18
CA ALA A 66 3.51 0.04 7.59
C ALA A 66 3.45 -0.32 6.10
N GLN A 67 2.50 -1.19 5.71
CA GLN A 67 2.29 -1.62 4.34
C GLN A 67 2.00 -0.46 3.38
N ALA A 68 1.24 0.55 3.82
CA ALA A 68 0.88 1.68 2.96
C ALA A 68 2.11 2.55 2.64
N TYR A 69 3.02 2.74 3.60
CA TYR A 69 4.29 3.41 3.35
C TYR A 69 5.18 2.58 2.41
N GLY A 70 5.30 1.28 2.66
CA GLY A 70 6.11 0.38 1.83
C GLY A 70 5.65 0.38 0.38
N ASN A 71 4.34 0.19 0.17
CA ASN A 71 3.73 0.21 -1.15
C ASN A 71 3.93 1.56 -1.85
N ARG A 72 3.66 2.69 -1.17
CA ARG A 72 3.86 4.03 -1.73
C ARG A 72 5.33 4.29 -2.10
N GLY A 73 6.27 3.82 -1.28
CA GLY A 73 7.71 3.88 -1.57
C GLY A 73 8.11 3.12 -2.83
N LEU A 74 7.54 1.92 -3.05
CA LEU A 74 7.74 1.15 -4.28
C LEU A 74 7.20 1.88 -5.51
N VAL A 75 6.04 2.56 -5.40
CA VAL A 75 5.51 3.38 -6.49
C VAL A 75 6.45 4.53 -6.84
N TYR A 76 6.94 5.27 -5.84
CA TYR A 76 7.90 6.36 -6.07
C TYR A 76 9.21 5.88 -6.70
N TYR A 77 9.72 4.72 -6.27
CA TYR A 77 10.89 4.11 -6.88
C TYR A 77 10.68 3.86 -8.38
N GLN A 78 9.53 3.30 -8.76
CA GLN A 78 9.18 3.07 -10.16
C GLN A 78 8.89 4.33 -10.97
N LEU A 79 8.68 5.47 -10.31
CA LEU A 79 8.56 6.78 -10.95
C LEU A 79 9.91 7.51 -11.03
N GLY A 80 10.99 6.91 -10.49
CA GLY A 80 12.31 7.52 -10.45
C GLY A 80 12.51 8.53 -9.31
N ASP A 81 11.50 8.75 -8.47
CA ASP A 81 11.59 9.64 -7.30
C ASP A 81 12.29 8.89 -6.14
N LYS A 82 13.61 8.72 -6.26
CA LYS A 82 14.43 7.97 -5.30
C LYS A 82 14.34 8.53 -3.90
N GLN A 83 14.29 9.86 -3.75
CA GLN A 83 14.22 10.50 -2.45
C GLN A 83 12.95 10.09 -1.71
N LYS A 84 11.77 10.26 -2.33
CA LYS A 84 10.50 9.85 -1.70
C LYS A 84 10.41 8.34 -1.50
N ALA A 85 11.01 7.55 -2.39
CA ALA A 85 11.09 6.10 -2.20
C ALA A 85 11.83 5.75 -0.90
N ILE A 86 13.02 6.30 -0.69
CA ILE A 86 13.83 6.06 0.51
C ILE A 86 13.09 6.51 1.77
N GLU A 87 12.53 7.72 1.78
CA GLU A 87 11.78 8.25 2.94
C GLU A 87 10.62 7.33 3.35
N ASN A 88 9.84 6.88 2.37
CA ASN A 88 8.70 5.98 2.62
C ASN A 88 9.12 4.59 3.07
N LEU A 89 10.16 4.02 2.45
CA LEU A 89 10.68 2.71 2.81
C LEU A 89 11.30 2.73 4.21
N GLN A 90 12.05 3.77 4.58
CA GLN A 90 12.56 3.92 5.94
C GLN A 90 11.43 3.99 6.98
N ARG A 91 10.37 4.75 6.67
CA ARG A 91 9.21 4.82 7.57
C ARG A 91 8.50 3.47 7.71
N ALA A 92 8.35 2.74 6.61
CA ALA A 92 7.79 1.38 6.63
C ALA A 92 8.64 0.44 7.49
N ALA A 93 9.98 0.44 7.31
CA ALA A 93 10.90 -0.39 8.08
C ALA A 93 10.79 -0.12 9.59
N GLN A 94 10.79 1.15 10.00
CA GLN A 94 10.61 1.52 11.42
C GLN A 94 9.30 0.99 12.00
N LEU A 95 8.19 1.09 11.25
CA LEU A 95 6.89 0.62 11.70
C LEU A 95 6.82 -0.91 11.78
N PHE A 96 7.34 -1.64 10.79
CA PHE A 96 7.40 -3.10 10.83
C PHE A 96 8.23 -3.60 12.01
N LEU A 97 9.38 -2.98 12.27
CA LEU A 97 10.19 -3.30 13.45
C LEU A 97 9.43 -3.06 14.76
N ALA A 98 8.75 -1.92 14.88
CA ALA A 98 7.93 -1.61 16.06
C ALA A 98 6.73 -2.57 16.23
N GLN A 99 6.24 -3.15 15.13
CA GLN A 99 5.16 -4.15 15.12
C GLN A 99 5.65 -5.57 15.34
N GLY A 100 6.97 -5.80 15.44
CA GLY A 100 7.57 -7.12 15.57
C GLY A 100 7.64 -7.93 14.26
N ASP A 101 7.30 -7.31 13.13
CA ASP A 101 7.42 -7.93 11.79
C ASP A 101 8.86 -7.77 11.26
N THR A 102 9.76 -8.58 11.83
CA THR A 102 11.18 -8.56 11.49
C THR A 102 11.43 -9.01 10.04
N ALA A 103 10.58 -9.89 9.50
CA ALA A 103 10.69 -10.37 8.13
C ALA A 103 10.48 -9.23 7.12
N SER A 104 9.39 -8.46 7.24
CA SER A 104 9.13 -7.31 6.38
C SER A 104 10.18 -6.20 6.58
N TYR A 105 10.65 -5.99 7.81
CA TYR A 105 11.76 -5.08 8.09
C TYR A 105 13.03 -5.45 7.31
N GLU A 106 13.47 -6.71 7.40
CA GLU A 106 14.68 -7.18 6.70
C GLU A 106 14.55 -7.05 5.18
N GLN A 107 13.37 -7.38 4.63
CA GLN A 107 13.09 -7.21 3.21
C GLN A 107 13.28 -5.76 2.76
N ILE A 108 12.73 -4.81 3.51
CA ILE A 108 12.84 -3.38 3.19
C ILE A 108 14.27 -2.88 3.35
N MET A 109 14.98 -3.31 4.40
CA MET A 109 16.38 -2.92 4.59
C MET A 109 17.28 -3.45 3.46
N ASN A 110 17.01 -4.64 2.95
CA ASN A 110 17.72 -5.18 1.79
C ASN A 110 17.39 -4.42 0.51
N LEU A 111 16.15 -3.96 0.34
CA LEU A 111 15.78 -3.09 -0.79
C LEU A 111 16.50 -1.73 -0.70
N LEU A 112 16.50 -1.09 0.48
CA LEU A 112 17.15 0.21 0.70
C LEU A 112 18.65 0.19 0.39
N LYS A 113 19.34 -0.92 0.66
CA LYS A 113 20.77 -1.09 0.31
C LYS A 113 21.05 -1.10 -1.20
N ARG A 114 20.03 -1.33 -2.02
CA ARG A 114 20.15 -1.45 -3.49
C ARG A 114 19.71 -0.19 -4.25
N LEU A 115 19.17 0.82 -3.55
CA LEU A 115 18.66 2.08 -4.11
C LEU A 115 19.75 3.14 -4.29
#